data_AF-A0A0E3ZIW4-F1
#
_entry.id   AF-A0A0E3ZIW4-F1
#
_cell.length_a   1.000
_cell.length_b   1.000
_cell.length_c   1.000
_cell.angle_alpha   90.00
_cell.angle_beta   90.00
_cell.angle_gamma   90.00
#
_symmetry.space_group_name_H-M   'P 1'
#
loop_
_entity.id
_entity.type
_entity.pdbx_description
1 polymer ?
#
loop_
_entity_poly.entity_id
_entity_poly.type
_entity_poly.pdbx_seq_one_letter_code
_entity_poly.pdbx_strand_id
1 'polypeptide(L)' 'MLEAFKQYEVREGSVLHYQQLYPFLQERYPHYKDVQKEAEHHLTKEGYVNPAPDGLMLTQVGHDHVWGGEGR' A
#
# COMPACT_ATOMS: atom_id res chain seq x y z
N MET A 1 -4.26 3.34 3.83
CA MET A 1 -3.64 2.19 3.12
C MET A 1 -2.19 2.49 2.74
N LEU A 2 -1.90 3.62 2.07
CA LEU A 2 -0.53 4.03 1.71
C LEU A 2 0.42 4.14 2.90
N GLU A 3 -0.09 4.45 4.08
CA GLU A 3 0.68 4.45 5.34
C GLU A 3 1.34 3.09 5.66
N ALA A 4 0.83 1.97 5.14
CA ALA A 4 1.49 0.66 5.30
C ALA A 4 2.88 0.69 4.66
N PHE A 5 3.00 1.29 3.47
CA PHE A 5 4.28 1.43 2.78
C PHE A 5 5.25 2.31 3.59
N LYS A 6 4.75 3.34 4.27
CA LYS A 6 5.57 4.18 5.16
C LYS A 6 6.01 3.42 6.41
N GLN A 7 5.10 2.67 7.06
CA GLN A 7 5.38 1.90 8.28
C GLN A 7 6.41 0.79 8.05
N TYR A 8 6.36 0.12 6.90
CA TYR A 8 7.30 -0.94 6.53
C TYR A 8 8.47 -0.45 5.68
N GLU A 9 8.64 0.88 5.56
CA GLU A 9 9.71 1.55 4.82
C GLU A 9 9.87 1.06 3.37
N VAL A 10 8.76 0.68 2.73
CA VAL A 10 8.74 0.19 1.36
C VAL A 10 8.99 1.35 0.41
N ARG A 11 10.01 1.17 -0.43
CA ARG A 11 10.41 2.13 -1.47
C ARG A 11 9.87 1.71 -2.83
N GLU A 12 10.00 2.60 -3.81
CA GLU A 12 9.67 2.31 -5.20
C GLU A 12 10.33 1.00 -5.67
N GLY A 13 9.59 0.21 -6.43
CA GLY A 13 10.06 -1.07 -6.98
C GLY A 13 10.08 -2.21 -5.96
N SER A 14 9.91 -1.91 -4.67
CA SER A 14 9.79 -2.92 -3.62
C SER A 14 8.34 -3.36 -3.44
N VAL A 15 8.16 -4.61 -3.00
CA VAL A 15 6.86 -5.23 -2.76
C VAL A 15 6.52 -5.13 -1.28
N LEU A 16 5.34 -4.58 -0.97
CA LEU A 16 4.72 -4.75 0.32
C LEU A 16 3.97 -6.09 0.34
N HIS A 17 4.45 -7.04 1.14
CA HIS A 17 3.89 -8.38 1.17
C HIS A 17 2.50 -8.40 1.81
N TYR A 18 1.61 -9.27 1.31
CA TYR A 18 0.27 -9.45 1.86
C TYR A 18 0.27 -9.82 3.35
N GLN A 19 1.27 -10.60 3.78
CA GLN A 19 1.45 -10.98 5.19
C GLN A 19 1.70 -9.79 6.12
N GLN A 20 2.21 -8.67 5.58
CA GLN A 20 2.39 -7.42 6.32
C GLN A 20 1.18 -6.48 6.14
N LEU A 21 0.66 -6.38 4.92
CA LEU A 21 -0.46 -5.50 4.59
C LEU A 21 -1.76 -5.89 5.30
N TYR A 22 -2.11 -7.18 5.32
CA TYR A 22 -3.41 -7.61 5.83
C TYR A 22 -3.58 -7.38 7.33
N PRO A 23 -2.61 -7.74 8.20
CA PRO A 23 -2.71 -7.40 9.63
C PRO A 23 -2.82 -5.89 9.87
N PHE A 24 -2.03 -5.08 9.14
CA PHE A 24 -2.09 -3.63 9.25
C PHE A 24 -3.47 -3.06 8.89
N LEU A 25 -4.10 -3.58 7.83
CA LEU A 25 -5.44 -3.16 7.42
C LEU A 25 -6.51 -3.58 8.43
N GLN A 26 -6.40 -4.79 8.98
CA GLN A 26 -7.34 -5.29 10.00
C GLN A 26 -7.25 -4.50 11.30
N GLU A 27 -6.05 -4.12 11.74
CA GLU A 27 -5.86 -3.33 12.95
C GLU A 27 -6.45 -1.92 12.81
N ARG A 28 -6.27 -1.29 11.65
CA ARG A 28 -6.75 0.08 11.40
C ARG A 28 -8.20 0.20 10.94
N TYR A 29 -8.73 -0.83 10.30
CA TYR A 29 -10.10 -0.85 9.79
C TYR A 29 -10.83 -2.16 10.18
N PRO A 30 -10.96 -2.45 11.49
CA PRO A 30 -11.49 -3.73 11.98
C PRO A 30 -12.93 -4.02 11.58
N HIS A 31 -13.70 -3.00 11.20
CA HIS A 31 -15.11 -3.12 10.83
C HIS A 31 -15.34 -3.39 9.34
N TYR A 32 -14.30 -3.34 8.51
CA TYR A 32 -14.44 -3.55 7.07
C TYR A 32 -14.14 -5.01 6.68
N LYS A 33 -15.21 -5.76 6.38
CA LYS A 33 -15.13 -7.17 5.99
C LYS A 33 -14.24 -7.41 4.77
N ASP A 34 -14.27 -6.50 3.79
CA ASP A 34 -13.53 -6.62 2.52
C ASP A 34 -12.41 -5.56 2.39
N VAL A 35 -11.88 -5.06 3.51
CA VAL A 35 -10.84 -4.00 3.52
C VAL A 35 -9.64 -4.32 2.64
N GLN A 36 -9.26 -5.59 2.55
CA GLN A 36 -8.12 -6.05 1.75
C GLN A 36 -8.37 -5.78 0.26
N LYS A 37 -9.51 -6.24 -0.26
CA LYS A 37 -9.89 -6.09 -1.66
C LYS A 37 -10.11 -4.64 -2.03
N GLU A 38 -10.77 -3.87 -1.16
CA GLU A 38 -10.96 -2.43 -1.37
C GLU A 38 -9.62 -1.70 -1.38
N ALA A 39 -8.67 -2.09 -0.53
CA ALA A 39 -7.37 -1.47 -0.50
C ALA A 39 -6.55 -1.75 -1.76
N GLU A 40 -6.50 -3.01 -2.20
CA GLU A 40 -5.84 -3.38 -3.45
C GLU A 40 -6.46 -2.68 -4.66
N HIS A 41 -7.79 -2.66 -4.73
CA HIS A 41 -8.51 -2.01 -5.81
C HIS A 41 -8.21 -0.50 -5.85
N HIS A 42 -8.31 0.17 -4.71
CA HIS A 42 -8.06 1.59 -4.61
C HIS A 42 -6.62 1.94 -5.00
N LEU A 43 -5.63 1.27 -4.41
CA LEU A 43 -4.22 1.53 -4.68
C LEU A 43 -3.84 1.25 -6.15
N THR A 44 -4.41 0.20 -6.75
CA THR A 44 -4.18 -0.13 -8.16
C THR A 44 -4.85 0.88 -9.08
N LYS A 45 -6.08 1.30 -8.78
CA LYS A 45 -6.84 2.27 -9.57
C LYS A 45 -6.16 3.64 -9.62
N GLU A 46 -5.58 4.08 -8.51
CA GLU A 46 -4.83 5.33 -8.43
C GLU A 46 -3.43 5.23 -9.09
N GLY A 47 -3.00 4.03 -9.49
CA GLY A 47 -1.68 3.80 -10.08
C GLY A 47 -0.52 3.85 -9.07
N TYR A 48 -0.82 3.82 -7.77
CA TYR A 48 0.20 3.84 -6.71
C TYR A 48 0.93 2.50 -6.57
N VAL A 49 0.28 1.40 -6.95
CA VAL A 49 0.86 0.07 -6.87
C VAL A 49 0.60 -0.73 -8.14
N ASN A 50 1.48 -1.69 -8.39
CA ASN A 50 1.26 -2.77 -9.34
C ASN A 50 1.05 -4.09 -8.58
N PRO A 51 0.10 -4.95 -9.01
CA PRO A 51 -0.04 -6.29 -8.44
C PRO A 51 1.24 -7.11 -8.62
N ALA A 52 1.69 -7.78 -7.56
CA ALA A 52 2.83 -8.69 -7.58
C ALA A 52 2.42 -10.06 -7.02
N PRO A 53 3.17 -11.15 -7.29
CA PRO A 53 2.81 -12.49 -6.82
C PRO A 53 2.58 -12.59 -5.30
N ASP A 54 3.39 -11.86 -4.52
CA ASP A 54 3.41 -11.97 -3.06
C ASP A 54 2.88 -10.70 -2.35
N GLY A 55 2.33 -9.73 -3.09
CA GLY A 55 1.89 -8.46 -2.52
C GLY A 55 1.65 -7.35 -3.54
N LEU A 56 1.91 -6.11 -3.11
CA LEU A 56 1.74 -4.90 -3.91
C LEU A 56 3.07 -4.19 -4.11
N MET A 57 3.52 -4.07 -5.35
CA MET A 57 4.74 -3.34 -5.69
C MET A 57 4.47 -1.85 -5.74
N LEU A 58 5.23 -1.04 -4.99
CA LEU A 58 5.07 0.41 -4.99
C LEU A 58 5.62 1.01 -6.30
N THR A 59 4.80 1.78 -7.02
CA THR A 59 5.24 2.50 -8.24
C THR A 59 5.95 3.80 -7.87
N GLN A 60 6.63 4.43 -8.84
CA GLN A 60 7.19 5.78 -8.67
C GLN A 60 6.10 6.77 -8.19
N VAL A 61 4.90 6.71 -8.79
CA VAL A 61 3.78 7.58 -8.43
C VAL A 61 3.34 7.34 -6.99
N GLY A 62 3.23 6.08 -6.57
CA GLY A 62 2.91 5.73 -5.19
C GLY A 62 4.00 6.18 -4.21
N HIS A 63 5.27 6.01 -4.58
CA HIS A 63 6.41 6.46 -3.79
C HIS A 63 6.39 7.98 -3.59
N ASP A 64 6.17 8.76 -4.66
CA ASP A 64 6.09 10.22 -4.58
C ASP A 64 4.91 10.68 -3.74
N HIS A 65 3.80 9.94 -3.73
CA HIS A 65 2.68 10.23 -2.84
C HIS A 65 2.99 9.94 -1.37
N VAL A 66 3.70 8.84 -1.09
CA VAL A 66 4.06 8.43 0.29
C VAL A 66 5.18 9.31 0.87
N TRP A 67 6.17 9.68 0.06
CA TRP A 67 7.42 10.28 0.48
C TRP A 67 7.68 11.69 -0.07
N GLY A 68 7.11 12.04 -1.22
CA GLY A 68 7.31 13.33 -1.89
C GLY A 68 6.54 14.50 -1.25
N GLY A 69 5.68 14.24 -0.28
CA GLY A 69 4.96 15.26 0.50
C GLY A 69 5.79 15.98 1.57
N GLU A 70 7.01 15.55 1.87
CA GLU A 70 7.89 16.22 2.87
C GLU A 70 8.73 17.38 2.29
N GLY A 71 8.39 17.90 1.10
CA GLY A 71 9.23 18.86 0.38
C GLY A 71 8.52 20.00 -0.35
N ARG A 72 7.35 20.47 0.11
CA ARG A 72 6.77 21.75 -0.35
C ARG A 72 6.19 22.57 0.79
#